data_AF-A0A2K3QQC6-F1
#
_entry.id   AF-A0A2K3QQC6-F1
#
_cell.length_a   1.000
_cell.length_b   1.000
_cell.length_c   1.000
_cell.angle_alpha   90.00
_cell.angle_beta   90.00
_cell.angle_gamma   90.00
#
_symmetry.space_group_name_H-M   'P 1'
#
loop_
_entity.id
_entity.type
_entity.pdbx_description
1 polymer ?
#
loop_
_entity_poly.entity_id
_entity_poly.type
_entity_poly.pdbx_seq_one_letter_code
_entity_poly.pdbx_strand_id
1 'polypeptide(L)'
;MSEQQRLASVDSAIESRLPSFSSLLFEAKTAKQLTFADIAKEIGRSEVACAALFYGQATASAQDVDKLSTALGVPRGALAAQMLGFPNRGASVEMPPTEPLIYRLYEVVQNYGYAYKAVMNEKFGDGIMSGVCFKTDVEKEVDETGAAWAVITMKGKCKQAG
;
A
#
# COMPACT_ATOMS: atom_id res chain seq x y z
N MET A 1 11.90 -29.79 6.68
CA MET A 1 12.55 -28.47 6.64
C MET A 1 11.45 -27.42 6.74
N SER A 2 11.52 -26.50 7.70
CA SER A 2 10.56 -25.38 7.78
C SER A 2 10.63 -24.61 6.46
N GLU A 3 9.50 -24.44 5.78
CA GLU A 3 9.41 -23.50 4.66
C GLU A 3 9.84 -22.13 5.19
N GLN A 4 10.91 -21.57 4.62
CA GLN A 4 11.37 -20.24 4.99
C GLN A 4 10.30 -19.24 4.52
N GLN A 5 9.73 -18.50 5.47
CA GLN A 5 8.72 -17.50 5.20
C GLN A 5 9.26 -16.45 4.21
N ARG A 6 8.66 -16.36 3.02
CA ARG A 6 9.05 -15.37 2.00
C ARG A 6 8.44 -14.02 2.36
N LEU A 7 9.27 -13.03 2.61
CA LEU A 7 8.85 -11.68 2.98
C LEU A 7 9.08 -10.72 1.82
N ALA A 8 8.14 -9.80 1.63
CA ALA A 8 8.36 -8.65 0.76
C ALA A 8 9.53 -7.81 1.29
N SER A 9 10.46 -7.48 0.38
CA SER A 9 11.62 -6.61 0.55
C SER A 9 11.59 -5.45 -0.44
N VAL A 10 12.42 -4.43 -0.23
CA VAL A 10 12.63 -3.38 -1.24
C VAL A 10 13.58 -3.90 -2.32
N ASP A 11 13.25 -3.63 -3.58
CA ASP A 11 14.14 -3.91 -4.72
C ASP A 11 15.05 -2.70 -4.97
N SER A 12 16.35 -2.97 -5.16
CA SER A 12 17.36 -2.01 -5.62
C SER A 12 16.92 -1.16 -6.83
N ALA A 13 16.09 -1.71 -7.73
CA ALA A 13 15.59 -1.03 -8.91
C ALA A 13 14.66 0.16 -8.61
N ILE A 14 14.06 0.20 -7.43
CA ILE A 14 13.15 1.28 -7.02
C ILE A 14 13.69 2.08 -5.83
N GLU A 15 14.67 1.56 -5.11
CA GLU A 15 15.23 2.14 -3.89
C GLU A 15 15.66 3.60 -4.04
N SER A 16 16.31 3.96 -5.14
CA SER A 16 16.77 5.33 -5.42
C SER A 16 15.63 6.36 -5.54
N ARG A 17 14.40 5.92 -5.74
CA ARG A 17 13.19 6.76 -5.85
C ARG A 17 12.38 6.81 -4.56
N LEU A 18 12.74 6.01 -3.57
CA LEU A 18 12.05 5.96 -2.28
C LEU A 18 12.74 6.85 -1.24
N PRO A 19 12.00 7.34 -0.24
CA PRO A 19 12.61 7.99 0.91
C PRO A 19 13.60 7.05 1.62
N SER A 20 14.70 7.58 2.14
CA SER A 20 15.76 6.75 2.75
C SER A 20 15.31 5.91 3.95
N PHE A 21 14.23 6.31 4.64
CA PHE A 21 13.65 5.49 5.70
C PHE A 21 13.05 4.16 5.18
N SER A 22 12.74 4.05 3.88
CA SER A 22 12.09 2.88 3.29
C SER A 22 13.00 1.65 3.42
N SER A 23 14.26 1.75 3.00
CA SER A 23 15.24 0.66 3.13
C SER A 23 15.43 0.25 4.58
N LEU A 24 15.57 1.23 5.49
CA LEU A 24 15.68 0.99 6.93
C LEU A 24 14.48 0.20 7.49
N LEU A 25 13.25 0.53 7.08
CA LEU A 25 12.05 -0.19 7.49
C LEU A 25 12.03 -1.62 6.94
N PHE A 26 12.37 -1.83 5.66
CA PHE A 26 12.38 -3.14 5.03
C PHE A 26 13.47 -4.06 5.60
N GLU A 27 14.66 -3.52 5.85
CA GLU A 27 15.76 -4.25 6.50
C GLU A 27 15.36 -4.69 7.91
N ALA A 28 14.82 -3.78 8.72
CA ALA A 28 14.40 -4.11 10.09
C ALA A 28 13.23 -5.11 10.11
N LYS A 29 12.27 -4.98 9.18
CA LYS A 29 11.18 -5.94 8.99
C LYS A 29 11.72 -7.34 8.65
N THR A 30 12.70 -7.41 7.75
CA THR A 30 13.33 -8.68 7.32
C THR A 30 14.12 -9.31 8.46
N ALA A 31 14.93 -8.51 9.17
CA ALA A 31 15.71 -8.97 10.33
C ALA A 31 14.83 -9.55 11.44
N LYS A 32 13.62 -9.01 11.63
CA LYS A 32 12.64 -9.49 12.61
C LYS A 32 11.66 -10.54 12.09
N GLN A 33 11.79 -10.96 10.82
CA GLN A 33 10.90 -11.93 10.18
C GLN A 33 9.41 -11.52 10.23
N LEU A 34 9.10 -10.21 10.17
CA LEU A 34 7.73 -9.72 10.28
C LEU A 34 7.04 -9.61 8.91
N THR A 35 5.78 -9.99 8.86
CA THR A 35 4.90 -9.71 7.72
C THR A 35 4.31 -8.31 7.81
N PHE A 36 3.69 -7.85 6.72
CA PHE A 36 2.90 -6.61 6.78
C PHE A 36 1.66 -6.78 7.66
N ALA A 37 1.06 -7.97 7.72
CA ALA A 37 -0.04 -8.28 8.64
C ALA A 37 0.34 -8.05 10.11
N ASP A 38 1.51 -8.55 10.52
CA ASP A 38 2.02 -8.40 11.88
C ASP A 38 2.21 -6.91 12.23
N ILE A 39 2.87 -6.16 11.35
CA ILE A 39 3.18 -4.74 11.59
C ILE A 39 1.92 -3.89 11.53
N ALA A 40 1.02 -4.16 10.58
CA ALA A 40 -0.26 -3.46 10.41
C ALA A 40 -1.13 -3.56 11.66
N LYS A 41 -1.17 -4.76 12.26
CA LYS A 41 -1.87 -5.01 13.53
C LYS A 41 -1.30 -4.18 14.67
N GLU A 42 0.03 -4.09 14.80
CA GLU A 42 0.67 -3.27 15.84
C GLU A 42 0.33 -1.79 15.67
N ILE A 43 0.50 -1.25 14.45
CA ILE A 43 0.28 0.19 14.20
C ILE A 43 -1.20 0.57 14.17
N GLY A 44 -2.11 -0.38 13.94
CA GLY A 44 -3.55 -0.16 13.86
C GLY A 44 -3.99 0.39 12.51
N ARG A 45 -3.38 -0.08 11.42
CA ARG A 45 -3.71 0.27 10.02
C ARG A 45 -4.05 -1.00 9.22
N SER A 46 -4.61 -0.84 8.02
CA SER A 46 -4.71 -1.98 7.09
C SER A 46 -3.34 -2.40 6.57
N GLU A 47 -3.22 -3.64 6.11
CA GLU A 47 -1.96 -4.16 5.56
C GLU A 47 -1.45 -3.34 4.39
N VAL A 48 -2.34 -2.97 3.47
CA VAL A 48 -2.00 -2.14 2.31
C VAL A 48 -1.56 -0.73 2.74
N ALA A 49 -2.19 -0.14 3.76
CA ALA A 49 -1.78 1.16 4.29
C ALA A 49 -0.41 1.08 5.00
N CYS A 50 -0.12 -0.03 5.68
CA CYS A 50 1.19 -0.30 6.27
C CYS A 50 2.27 -0.44 5.19
N ALA A 51 2.01 -1.22 4.13
CA ALA A 51 2.94 -1.34 3.01
C ALA A 51 3.16 0.01 2.30
N ALA A 52 2.09 0.80 2.11
CA ALA A 52 2.19 2.14 1.53
C ALA A 52 3.05 3.09 2.38
N LEU A 53 3.04 2.97 3.72
CA LEU A 53 3.97 3.72 4.58
C LEU A 53 5.43 3.33 4.29
N PHE A 54 5.70 2.04 4.14
CA PHE A 54 7.05 1.54 3.86
C PHE A 54 7.60 2.02 2.52
N TYR A 55 6.74 2.17 1.51
CA TYR A 55 7.12 2.76 0.23
C TYR A 55 7.04 4.30 0.20
N GLY A 56 6.82 4.96 1.33
CA GLY A 56 6.76 6.42 1.42
C GLY A 56 5.54 7.07 0.74
N GLN A 57 4.47 6.30 0.52
CA GLN A 57 3.24 6.73 -0.17
C GLN A 57 2.12 7.12 0.81
N ALA A 58 2.33 6.93 2.11
CA ALA A 58 1.40 7.33 3.16
C ALA A 58 2.08 8.22 4.20
N THR A 59 1.28 9.04 4.89
CA THR A 59 1.76 9.88 5.99
C THR A 59 1.67 9.09 7.29
N ALA A 60 2.76 9.06 8.07
CA ALA A 60 2.77 8.50 9.41
C ALA A 60 2.29 9.54 10.43
N SER A 61 1.48 9.10 11.40
CA SER A 61 1.24 9.86 12.62
C SER A 61 2.41 9.68 13.59
N ALA A 62 2.49 10.52 14.63
CA ALA A 62 3.46 10.31 15.71
C ALA A 62 3.32 8.93 16.36
N GLN A 63 2.08 8.45 16.53
CA GLN A 63 1.79 7.14 17.08
C GLN A 63 2.27 6.01 16.16
N ASP A 64 2.15 6.14 14.83
CA ASP A 64 2.70 5.16 13.90
C ASP A 64 4.22 5.07 14.04
N VAL A 65 4.91 6.21 14.15
CA VAL A 65 6.36 6.24 14.31
C VAL A 65 6.80 5.57 15.61
N ASP A 66 6.11 5.83 16.72
CA ASP A 66 6.42 5.22 18.01
C ASP A 66 6.25 3.69 17.98
N LYS A 67 5.14 3.24 17.40
CA LYS A 67 4.83 1.81 17.28
C LYS A 67 5.75 1.11 16.28
N LEU A 68 6.06 1.71 15.14
CA LEU A 68 7.03 1.18 14.17
C LEU A 68 8.42 1.07 14.79
N SER A 69 8.86 2.10 15.52
CA SER A 69 10.13 2.09 16.25
C SER A 69 10.21 0.90 17.21
N THR A 70 9.14 0.67 17.97
CA THR A 70 9.04 -0.45 18.92
C THR A 70 9.01 -1.80 18.21
N ALA A 71 8.10 -1.98 17.26
CA ALA A 71 7.91 -3.23 16.53
C ALA A 71 9.18 -3.63 15.77
N LEU A 72 9.84 -2.69 15.10
CA LEU A 72 11.00 -2.92 14.24
C LEU A 72 12.34 -2.82 14.99
N GLY A 73 12.36 -2.30 16.22
CA GLY A 73 13.61 -2.06 16.95
C GLY A 73 14.49 -0.97 16.34
N VAL A 74 13.90 -0.07 15.55
CA VAL A 74 14.60 1.05 14.91
C VAL A 74 14.50 2.28 15.82
N PRO A 75 15.58 3.05 16.06
CA PRO A 75 15.49 4.25 16.88
C PRO A 75 14.43 5.23 16.36
N ARG A 76 13.52 5.66 17.24
CA ARG A 76 12.44 6.60 16.91
C ARG A 76 12.95 7.84 16.19
N GLY A 77 14.10 8.39 16.60
CA GLY A 77 14.70 9.58 15.98
C GLY A 77 15.02 9.39 14.51
N ALA A 78 15.47 8.20 14.10
CA ALA A 78 15.78 7.89 12.71
C ALA A 78 14.52 7.87 11.83
N LEU A 79 13.41 7.35 12.36
CA LEU A 79 12.11 7.33 11.68
C LEU A 79 11.45 8.72 11.67
N ALA A 80 11.39 9.38 12.82
CA ALA A 80 10.68 10.65 13.00
C ALA A 80 11.23 11.78 12.12
N ALA A 81 12.54 11.79 11.84
CA ALA A 81 13.19 12.81 11.03
C ALA A 81 12.62 12.93 9.60
N GLN A 82 12.05 11.85 9.06
CA GLN A 82 11.53 11.83 7.68
C GLN A 82 10.04 11.45 7.62
N MET A 83 9.57 10.54 8.48
CA MET A 83 8.21 9.99 8.39
C MET A 83 7.12 10.96 8.88
N LEU A 84 7.47 11.95 9.72
CA LEU A 84 6.53 12.98 10.18
C LEU A 84 6.34 14.12 9.19
N GLY A 85 7.16 14.18 8.14
CA GLY A 85 6.99 15.11 7.03
C GLY A 85 5.84 14.72 6.10
N PHE A 86 5.56 15.57 5.12
CA PHE A 86 4.61 15.25 4.06
C PHE A 86 5.27 14.33 3.02
N PRO A 87 4.63 13.20 2.64
CA PRO A 87 5.19 12.30 1.66
C PRO A 87 5.09 12.86 0.23
N ASN A 88 6.15 12.67 -0.55
CA ASN A 88 6.13 12.92 -1.99
C ASN A 88 5.58 11.68 -2.72
N ARG A 89 4.25 11.60 -2.83
CA ARG A 89 3.54 10.45 -3.41
C ARG A 89 3.72 10.38 -4.93
N GLY A 90 3.68 9.16 -5.48
CA GLY A 90 3.71 8.91 -6.92
C GLY A 90 5.10 8.65 -7.50
N ALA A 91 6.17 8.75 -6.69
CA ALA A 91 7.54 8.51 -7.16
C ALA A 91 7.91 7.01 -7.26
N SER A 92 7.15 6.12 -6.62
CA SER A 92 7.50 4.70 -6.48
C SER A 92 7.29 3.86 -7.75
N VAL A 93 6.33 4.23 -8.60
CA VAL A 93 5.98 3.50 -9.81
C VAL A 93 6.19 4.43 -11.00
N GLU A 94 7.03 4.00 -11.95
CA GLU A 94 7.16 4.69 -13.24
C GLU A 94 5.98 4.30 -14.13
N MET A 95 5.47 5.26 -14.90
CA MET A 95 4.34 5.05 -15.79
C MET A 95 4.81 4.99 -17.25
N PRO A 96 4.41 3.97 -18.03
CA PRO A 96 3.57 2.84 -17.63
C PRO A 96 4.33 1.85 -16.71
N PRO A 97 3.63 1.14 -15.79
CA PRO A 97 4.28 0.18 -14.90
C PRO A 97 4.95 -0.95 -15.70
N THR A 98 6.14 -1.35 -15.31
CA THR A 98 6.87 -2.47 -15.94
C THR A 98 6.78 -3.77 -15.15
N GLU A 99 6.50 -3.68 -13.84
CA GLU A 99 6.29 -4.87 -13.00
C GLU A 99 4.94 -5.52 -13.37
N PRO A 100 4.93 -6.83 -13.73
CA PRO A 100 3.73 -7.48 -14.25
C PRO A 100 2.49 -7.41 -13.34
N LEU A 101 2.61 -7.59 -12.02
CA LEU A 101 1.46 -7.55 -11.11
C LEU A 101 0.84 -6.14 -11.10
N ILE A 102 1.65 -5.08 -10.98
CA ILE A 102 1.19 -3.69 -11.02
C ILE A 102 0.62 -3.35 -12.41
N TYR A 103 1.24 -3.84 -13.50
CA TYR A 103 0.75 -3.61 -14.86
C TYR A 103 -0.66 -4.15 -15.08
N ARG A 104 -1.04 -5.29 -14.46
CA ARG A 104 -2.42 -5.80 -14.57
C ARG A 104 -3.44 -4.88 -13.93
N LEU A 105 -3.10 -4.19 -12.84
CA LEU A 105 -4.00 -3.19 -12.24
C LEU A 105 -4.17 -1.99 -13.18
N TYR A 106 -3.09 -1.56 -13.83
CA TYR A 106 -3.15 -0.52 -14.86
C TYR A 106 -4.02 -0.95 -16.07
N GLU A 107 -3.88 -2.19 -16.52
CA GLU A 107 -4.66 -2.77 -17.62
C GLU A 107 -6.16 -2.83 -17.29
N VAL A 108 -6.53 -3.16 -16.05
CA VAL A 108 -7.93 -3.10 -15.59
C VAL A 108 -8.47 -1.68 -15.69
N VAL A 109 -7.71 -0.66 -15.28
CA VAL A 109 -8.13 0.75 -15.43
C VAL A 109 -8.27 1.12 -16.90
N GLN A 110 -7.33 0.70 -17.76
CA GLN A 110 -7.37 0.97 -19.19
C GLN A 110 -8.61 0.36 -19.87
N ASN A 111 -8.95 -0.88 -19.53
CA ASN A 111 -10.05 -1.61 -20.18
C ASN A 111 -11.43 -1.26 -19.60
N TYR A 112 -11.53 -1.09 -18.27
CA TYR A 112 -12.79 -0.90 -17.57
C TYR A 112 -13.04 0.54 -17.12
N GLY A 113 -12.11 1.48 -17.34
CA GLY A 113 -12.23 2.86 -16.86
C GLY A 113 -13.53 3.57 -17.28
N TYR A 114 -13.91 3.46 -18.55
CA TYR A 114 -15.19 4.01 -19.03
C TYR A 114 -16.41 3.24 -18.52
N ALA A 115 -16.29 1.93 -18.33
CA ALA A 115 -17.37 1.12 -17.75
C ALA A 115 -17.64 1.53 -16.29
N TYR A 116 -16.57 1.68 -15.48
CA TYR A 116 -16.68 2.20 -14.12
C TYR A 116 -17.28 3.60 -14.09
N LYS A 117 -16.84 4.50 -14.98
CA LYS A 117 -17.38 5.85 -15.09
C LYS A 117 -18.89 5.83 -15.36
N ALA A 118 -19.35 5.06 -16.34
CA ALA A 118 -20.77 4.99 -16.69
C ALA A 118 -21.62 4.48 -15.51
N VAL A 119 -21.25 3.34 -14.92
CA VAL A 119 -21.99 2.75 -13.79
C VAL A 119 -21.98 3.65 -12.56
N MET A 120 -20.87 4.32 -12.25
CA MET A 120 -20.82 5.27 -11.14
C MET A 120 -21.70 6.50 -11.40
N ASN A 121 -21.70 7.03 -12.62
CA ASN A 121 -22.53 8.17 -12.97
C ASN A 121 -24.04 7.84 -12.84
N GLU A 122 -24.46 6.66 -13.27
CA GLU A 122 -25.85 6.21 -13.10
C GLU A 122 -26.25 6.02 -11.63
N LYS A 123 -25.32 5.58 -10.78
CA LYS A 123 -25.59 5.31 -9.36
C LYS A 123 -25.47 6.52 -8.43
N PHE A 124 -24.54 7.43 -8.72
CA PHE A 124 -24.14 8.50 -7.80
C PHE A 124 -24.29 9.91 -8.38
N GLY A 125 -24.65 10.02 -9.67
CA GLY A 125 -24.69 11.28 -10.40
C GLY A 125 -23.31 11.73 -10.87
N ASP A 126 -23.21 12.99 -11.29
CA ASP A 126 -21.94 13.56 -11.75
C ASP A 126 -20.98 13.80 -10.57
N GLY A 127 -19.76 13.27 -10.68
CA GLY A 127 -18.80 13.29 -9.58
C GLY A 127 -17.66 12.29 -9.74
N ILE A 128 -16.89 12.11 -8.65
CA ILE A 128 -15.73 11.21 -8.61
C ILE A 128 -15.69 10.38 -7.32
N MET A 129 -15.13 9.18 -7.42
CA MET A 129 -14.66 8.43 -6.25
C MET A 129 -13.34 9.03 -5.78
N SER A 130 -13.28 9.54 -4.55
CA SER A 130 -12.07 10.16 -4.01
C SER A 130 -10.94 9.14 -3.83
N GLY A 131 -9.73 9.49 -4.30
CA GLY A 131 -8.48 8.77 -3.98
C GLY A 131 -7.79 9.25 -2.69
N VAL A 132 -8.38 10.22 -1.97
CA VAL A 132 -7.83 10.77 -0.71
C VAL A 132 -8.68 10.33 0.49
N CYS A 133 -9.99 10.54 0.43
CA CYS A 133 -10.93 9.96 1.40
C CYS A 133 -11.27 8.54 0.94
N PHE A 134 -10.26 7.66 1.07
CA PHE A 134 -10.18 6.38 0.40
C PHE A 134 -9.59 5.32 1.34
N LYS A 135 -10.04 4.08 1.19
CA LYS A 135 -9.37 2.90 1.75
C LYS A 135 -9.35 1.77 0.73
N THR A 136 -8.34 0.93 0.83
CA THR A 136 -8.18 -0.27 0.03
C THR A 136 -7.66 -1.43 0.87
N ASP A 137 -8.01 -2.64 0.46
CA ASP A 137 -7.59 -3.88 1.12
C ASP A 137 -7.41 -5.01 0.10
N VAL A 138 -6.67 -6.04 0.49
CA VAL A 138 -6.43 -7.25 -0.30
C VAL A 138 -6.78 -8.48 0.52
N GLU A 139 -7.67 -9.30 -0.02
CA GLU A 139 -8.09 -10.56 0.59
C GLU A 139 -7.81 -11.72 -0.37
N LYS A 140 -7.56 -12.92 0.19
CA LYS A 140 -7.43 -14.16 -0.57
C LYS A 140 -8.73 -14.95 -0.44
N GLU A 141 -9.37 -15.20 -1.57
CA GLU A 141 -10.53 -16.09 -1.66
C GLU A 141 -10.11 -17.41 -2.33
N VAL A 142 -10.77 -18.52 -1.99
CA VAL A 142 -10.57 -19.82 -2.66
C VAL A 142 -11.92 -20.29 -3.15
N ASP A 143 -12.03 -20.56 -4.45
CA ASP A 143 -13.28 -21.00 -5.06
C ASP A 143 -13.53 -22.51 -4.87
N GLU A 144 -14.69 -22.97 -5.35
CA GLU A 144 -15.10 -24.37 -5.26
C GLU A 144 -14.16 -25.34 -6.01
N THR A 145 -13.38 -24.83 -6.98
CA THR A 145 -12.37 -25.62 -7.72
C THR A 145 -11.04 -25.70 -6.98
N GLY A 146 -10.89 -24.97 -5.87
CA GLY A 146 -9.65 -24.84 -5.12
C GLY A 146 -8.70 -23.78 -5.67
N ALA A 147 -9.11 -22.99 -6.68
CA ALA A 147 -8.30 -21.91 -7.22
C ALA A 147 -8.32 -20.71 -6.28
N ALA A 148 -7.14 -20.10 -6.07
CA ALA A 148 -7.00 -18.91 -5.24
C ALA A 148 -7.18 -17.63 -6.05
N TRP A 149 -7.98 -16.71 -5.52
CA TRP A 149 -8.30 -15.41 -6.10
C TRP A 149 -7.82 -14.29 -5.20
N ALA A 150 -7.23 -13.26 -5.79
CA ALA A 150 -6.91 -12.01 -5.10
C ALA A 150 -8.07 -11.04 -5.25
N VAL A 151 -8.68 -10.67 -4.14
CA VAL A 151 -9.81 -9.72 -4.09
C VAL A 151 -9.28 -8.37 -3.62
N ILE A 152 -9.29 -7.38 -4.50
CA ILE A 152 -8.91 -6.00 -4.18
C ILE A 152 -10.19 -5.18 -4.00
N THR A 153 -10.38 -4.64 -2.80
CA THR A 153 -11.53 -3.78 -2.51
C THR A 153 -11.12 -2.31 -2.54
N MET A 154 -11.73 -1.51 -3.42
CA MET A 154 -11.53 -0.05 -3.47
C MET A 154 -12.76 0.67 -2.90
N LYS A 155 -12.60 1.41 -1.80
CA LYS A 155 -13.70 2.15 -1.16
C LYS A 155 -13.33 3.61 -0.97
N GLY A 156 -13.82 4.46 -1.88
CA GLY A 156 -13.69 5.90 -1.82
C GLY A 156 -15.00 6.61 -1.53
N LYS A 157 -14.93 7.77 -0.87
CA LYS A 157 -16.08 8.67 -0.74
C LYS A 157 -16.41 9.29 -2.11
N CYS A 158 -17.64 9.12 -2.58
CA CYS A 158 -18.14 9.84 -3.76
C CYS A 158 -18.33 11.32 -3.42
N LYS A 159 -17.78 12.20 -4.25
CA LYS A 159 -17.99 13.65 -4.21
C LYS A 159 -18.70 14.07 -5.47
N GLN A 160 -19.83 14.77 -5.33
CA GLN A 160 -20.55 15.32 -6.47
C GLN A 160 -19.80 16.52 -7.04
N ALA A 161 -19.87 16.70 -8.35
CA ALA A 161 -19.52 17.96 -8.98
C ALA A 161 -20.56 18.99 -8.50
N GLY A 162 -20.08 20.04 -7.81
CA GLY A 162 -20.92 21.17 -7.40
C GLY A 162 -21.26 22.07 -8.58
#